data_AF-A0A2V8X6Q7-F1
#
_entry.id   AF-A0A2V8X6Q7-F1
#
_cell.length_a   1.000
_cell.length_b   1.000
_cell.length_c   1.000
_cell.angle_alpha   90.00
_cell.angle_beta   90.00
_cell.angle_gamma   90.00
#
_symmetry.space_group_name_H-M   'P 1'
#
loop_
_entity.id
_entity.type
_entity.pdbx_description
1 polymer ?
#
loop_
_entity_poly.entity_id
_entity_poly.type
_entity_poly.pdbx_seq_one_letter_code
_entity_poly.pdbx_strand_id
1 'polypeptide(L)'
;NYGRIVNVASVTGPVVSNPRETTYSAAKAAMVGLTRSLALEVARKGITVNAVAPGWIQTASSTDEEIAAGRNTPIGRPGRPEEVAAAIAFLASDAASYVTGLMIIVDGGNTIQEYKGPGELYY
;
A
#
# COMPACT_ATOMS: atom_id res chain seq x y z
N ASN A 1 15.75 -22.73 5.20
CA ASN A 1 16.04 -21.28 5.33
C ASN A 1 14.74 -20.51 5.36
N TYR A 2 14.67 -19.50 6.23
CA TYR A 2 13.52 -18.61 6.38
C TYR A 2 13.95 -17.19 6.07
N GLY A 3 13.21 -16.49 5.22
CA GLY A 3 13.40 -15.07 4.99
C GLY A 3 12.13 -14.40 4.50
N ARG A 4 11.92 -13.16 4.92
CA ARG A 4 10.78 -12.33 4.55
C ARG A 4 11.28 -10.93 4.22
N ILE A 5 11.00 -10.47 3.01
CA ILE A 5 11.28 -9.11 2.59
C ILE A 5 9.93 -8.42 2.38
N VAL A 6 9.70 -7.33 3.10
CA VAL A 6 8.48 -6.53 2.97
C VAL A 6 8.87 -5.10 2.65
N ASN A 7 8.61 -4.70 1.41
CA ASN A 7 8.84 -3.35 0.94
C ASN A 7 7.67 -2.43 1.31
N VAL A 8 7.96 -1.17 1.65
CA VAL A 8 6.92 -0.14 1.85
C VAL A 8 6.83 0.73 0.60
N ALA A 9 5.83 0.44 -0.23
CA ALA A 9 5.49 1.19 -1.43
C ALA A 9 4.57 2.38 -1.09
N SER A 10 3.56 2.63 -1.92
CA SER A 10 2.47 3.60 -1.76
C SER A 10 1.38 3.22 -2.75
N VAL A 11 0.13 3.63 -2.51
CA VAL A 11 -0.88 3.59 -3.58
C VAL A 11 -0.58 4.62 -4.68
N THR A 12 0.07 5.73 -4.31
CA THR A 12 0.53 6.77 -5.23
C THR A 12 1.72 6.26 -6.03
N GLY A 13 1.58 6.23 -7.35
CA GLY A 13 2.49 5.61 -8.31
C GLY A 13 1.92 4.32 -8.89
N PRO A 14 1.83 3.22 -8.11
CA PRO A 14 1.34 1.94 -8.62
C PRO A 14 -0.15 1.89 -9.00
N VAL A 15 -1.01 2.71 -8.36
CA VAL A 15 -2.47 2.62 -8.51
C VAL A 15 -3.10 3.97 -8.86
N VAL A 16 -2.70 5.04 -8.17
CA VAL A 16 -3.22 6.40 -8.35
C VAL A 16 -2.07 7.41 -8.38
N SER A 17 -2.32 8.71 -8.58
CA SER A 17 -1.28 9.74 -8.50
C SER A 17 -1.84 11.09 -8.07
N ASN A 18 -0.95 11.93 -7.53
CA ASN A 18 -1.23 13.34 -7.24
C ASN A 18 -0.48 14.26 -8.22
N PRO A 19 -0.98 15.50 -8.45
CA PRO A 19 -0.20 16.54 -9.11
C PRO A 19 1.13 16.78 -8.39
N ARG A 20 2.20 17.06 -9.16
CA ARG A 20 3.53 17.41 -8.65
C ARG A 20 4.29 16.29 -7.91
N GLU A 21 3.84 15.03 -8.05
CA GLU A 21 4.49 13.86 -7.45
C GLU A 21 5.19 12.94 -8.46
N THR A 22 5.46 13.38 -9.69
CA THR A 22 5.97 12.51 -10.78
C THR A 22 7.15 11.61 -10.38
N THR A 23 8.18 12.17 -9.70
CA THR A 23 9.35 11.40 -9.28
C THR A 23 9.05 10.43 -8.14
N TYR A 24 8.20 10.83 -7.20
CA TYR A 24 7.72 9.98 -6.11
C TYR A 24 6.87 8.83 -6.65
N SER A 25 5.88 9.12 -7.49
CA SER A 25 5.02 8.14 -8.16
C SER A 25 5.84 7.14 -8.95
N ALA A 26 6.84 7.60 -9.73
CA ALA A 26 7.73 6.71 -10.47
C ALA A 26 8.53 5.78 -9.53
N ALA A 27 9.14 6.33 -8.48
CA ALA A 27 9.92 5.54 -7.53
C ALA A 27 9.05 4.51 -6.79
N LYS A 28 7.85 4.89 -6.35
CA LYS A 28 6.93 3.97 -5.65
C LYS A 28 6.35 2.90 -6.57
N ALA A 29 6.10 3.21 -7.84
CA ALA A 29 5.78 2.22 -8.87
C ALA A 29 6.94 1.22 -9.09
N ALA A 30 8.18 1.70 -9.15
CA ALA A 30 9.36 0.86 -9.34
C ALA A 30 9.54 -0.18 -8.22
N MET A 31 9.17 0.16 -6.98
CA MET A 31 9.21 -0.79 -5.84
C MET A 31 8.34 -2.03 -6.07
N VAL A 32 7.24 -1.91 -6.83
CA VAL A 32 6.36 -3.05 -7.16
C VAL A 32 7.04 -3.96 -8.18
N GLY A 33 7.72 -3.39 -9.18
CA GLY A 33 8.54 -4.13 -10.14
C GLY A 33 9.68 -4.88 -9.45
N LEU A 34 10.42 -4.19 -8.57
CA LEU A 34 11.48 -4.77 -7.74
C LEU A 34 10.97 -5.96 -6.91
N THR A 35 9.84 -5.77 -6.23
CA THR A 35 9.21 -6.81 -5.40
C THR A 35 8.93 -8.08 -6.20
N ARG A 36 8.37 -7.93 -7.41
CA ARG A 36 8.00 -9.06 -8.26
C ARG A 36 9.21 -9.78 -8.85
N SER A 37 10.21 -9.05 -9.34
CA SER A 37 11.44 -9.67 -9.88
C SER A 37 12.17 -10.46 -8.79
N LEU A 38 12.42 -9.80 -7.66
CA LEU A 38 13.18 -10.42 -6.57
C LEU A 38 12.44 -11.63 -6.00
N ALA A 39 11.11 -11.59 -5.88
CA ALA A 39 10.30 -12.73 -5.45
C ALA A 39 10.61 -14.01 -6.26
N LEU A 40 10.75 -13.91 -7.59
CA LEU A 40 11.08 -15.06 -8.45
C LEU A 40 12.51 -15.53 -8.25
N GLU A 41 13.45 -14.60 -8.12
CA GLU A 41 14.89 -14.87 -7.99
C GLU A 41 15.23 -15.61 -6.68
N VAL A 42 14.49 -15.34 -5.60
CA VAL A 42 14.81 -15.88 -4.25
C VAL A 42 13.84 -16.94 -3.74
N ALA A 43 12.71 -17.20 -4.42
CA ALA A 43 11.68 -18.14 -3.93
C ALA A 43 12.22 -19.53 -3.59
N ARG A 44 13.09 -20.11 -4.44
CA ARG A 44 13.70 -21.44 -4.21
C ARG A 44 14.62 -21.49 -2.99
N LYS A 45 15.01 -20.34 -2.42
CA LYS A 45 15.78 -20.22 -1.18
C LYS A 45 14.89 -20.16 0.08
N GLY A 46 13.57 -20.27 -0.07
CA GLY A 46 12.61 -20.17 1.05
C GLY A 46 12.33 -18.73 1.50
N ILE A 47 12.63 -17.74 0.64
CA ILE A 47 12.42 -16.32 0.93
C ILE A 47 11.19 -15.84 0.17
N THR A 48 10.26 -15.16 0.86
CA THR A 48 9.16 -14.45 0.21
C THR A 48 9.43 -12.95 0.16
N VAL A 49 8.96 -12.29 -0.89
CA VAL A 49 9.17 -10.85 -1.13
C VAL A 49 7.84 -10.23 -1.48
N ASN A 50 7.35 -9.31 -0.67
CA ASN A 50 6.07 -8.64 -0.88
C ASN A 50 6.20 -7.13 -0.65
N ALA A 51 5.16 -6.39 -0.99
CA ALA A 51 5.04 -4.97 -0.70
C ALA A 51 3.75 -4.67 0.06
N VAL A 52 3.79 -3.64 0.88
CA VAL A 52 2.59 -2.96 1.40
C VAL A 52 2.53 -1.56 0.78
N ALA A 53 1.36 -1.17 0.30
CA ALA A 53 1.06 0.10 -0.32
C ALA A 53 0.03 0.86 0.53
N PRO A 54 0.49 1.73 1.43
CA PRO A 54 -0.41 2.56 2.22
C PRO A 54 -1.09 3.65 1.37
N GLY A 55 -2.30 4.02 1.74
CA GLY A 55 -2.96 5.26 1.33
C GLY A 55 -2.64 6.42 2.27
N TRP A 56 -3.65 7.21 2.61
CA TRP A 56 -3.51 8.29 3.59
C TRP A 56 -3.37 7.72 5.01
N ILE A 57 -2.15 7.81 5.56
CA ILE A 57 -1.84 7.39 6.92
C ILE A 57 -1.39 8.61 7.73
N GLN A 58 -1.99 8.79 8.90
CA GLN A 58 -1.60 9.87 9.81
C GLN A 58 -0.29 9.48 10.52
N THR A 59 0.74 10.28 10.32
CA THR A 59 2.03 10.16 11.00
C THR A 59 2.41 11.51 11.63
N ALA A 60 3.49 11.53 12.40
CA ALA A 60 4.03 12.78 12.96
C ALA A 60 4.49 13.79 11.90
N SER A 61 4.70 13.35 10.65
CA SER A 61 5.11 14.20 9.54
C SER A 61 3.95 14.61 8.63
N SER A 62 2.72 14.17 8.91
CA SER A 62 1.56 14.51 8.07
C SER A 62 1.23 16.00 8.17
N THR A 63 1.00 16.61 7.02
CA THR A 63 0.44 17.95 6.89
C THR A 63 -1.07 17.94 7.18
N ASP A 64 -1.63 19.10 7.52
CA ASP A 64 -3.07 19.25 7.72
C ASP A 64 -3.89 18.87 6.47
N GLU A 65 -3.33 19.11 5.28
CA GLU A 65 -3.93 18.74 4.00
C GLU A 65 -4.00 17.22 3.82
N GLU A 66 -2.93 16.48 4.12
CA GLU A 66 -2.91 15.01 4.06
C GLU A 66 -3.89 14.39 5.07
N ILE A 67 -3.97 14.97 6.29
CA ILE A 67 -4.95 14.55 7.30
C ILE A 67 -6.38 14.80 6.80
N ALA A 68 -6.62 15.94 6.14
CA ALA A 68 -7.91 16.25 5.52
C ALA A 68 -8.26 15.29 4.38
N ALA A 69 -7.31 14.98 3.50
CA ALA A 69 -7.49 14.02 2.42
C ALA A 69 -7.87 12.64 2.95
N GLY A 70 -7.25 12.19 4.04
CA GLY A 70 -7.59 10.94 4.71
C GLY A 70 -9.05 10.85 5.19
N ARG A 71 -9.67 11.98 5.57
CA ARG A 71 -11.09 12.01 5.97
C ARG A 71 -12.05 11.79 4.80
N ASN A 72 -11.59 11.98 3.56
CA ASN A 72 -12.40 11.76 2.36
C ASN A 72 -12.32 10.32 1.83
N THR A 73 -11.55 9.44 2.48
CA THR A 73 -11.58 8.01 2.17
C THR A 73 -12.92 7.41 2.58
N PRO A 74 -13.36 6.27 1.98
CA PRO A 74 -14.60 5.60 2.38
C PRO A 74 -14.71 5.26 3.88
N ILE A 75 -13.59 4.99 4.56
CA ILE A 75 -13.56 4.76 6.02
C ILE A 75 -13.74 6.06 6.83
N GLY A 76 -13.62 7.24 6.22
CA GLY A 76 -13.90 8.53 6.86
C GLY A 76 -12.77 9.07 7.75
N ARG A 77 -11.58 8.46 7.71
CA ARG A 77 -10.39 8.92 8.45
C ARG A 77 -9.09 8.45 7.79
N PRO A 78 -7.96 9.15 8.01
CA PRO A 78 -6.67 8.56 7.72
C PRO A 78 -6.45 7.26 8.52
N GLY A 79 -5.70 6.35 7.93
CA GLY A 79 -5.21 5.15 8.62
C GLY A 79 -4.20 5.50 9.69
N ARG A 80 -3.92 4.55 10.59
CA ARG A 80 -2.86 4.67 11.60
C ARG A 80 -1.64 3.82 11.22
N PRO A 81 -0.41 4.17 11.66
CA PRO A 81 0.79 3.38 11.37
C PRO A 81 0.67 1.92 11.79
N GLU A 82 -0.03 1.62 12.88
CA GLU A 82 -0.22 0.27 13.39
C GLU A 82 -1.06 -0.60 12.44
N GLU A 83 -1.95 0.01 11.65
CA GLU A 83 -2.78 -0.70 10.66
C GLU A 83 -1.92 -1.16 9.47
N VAL A 84 -0.92 -0.36 9.09
CA VAL A 84 0.11 -0.76 8.11
C VAL A 84 1.06 -1.81 8.71
N ALA A 85 1.49 -1.60 9.96
CA ALA A 85 2.38 -2.52 10.67
C ALA A 85 1.77 -3.92 10.81
N ALA A 86 0.46 -4.02 11.05
CA ALA A 86 -0.23 -5.31 11.11
C ALA A 86 -0.14 -6.10 9.79
N ALA A 87 -0.30 -5.42 8.64
CA ALA A 87 -0.14 -6.05 7.32
C ALA A 87 1.31 -6.50 7.08
N ILE A 88 2.28 -5.69 7.49
CA ILE A 88 3.71 -6.03 7.42
C ILE A 88 4.01 -7.25 8.30
N ALA A 89 3.51 -7.26 9.54
CA ALA A 89 3.70 -8.36 10.48
C ALA A 89 3.11 -9.67 9.95
N PHE A 90 1.93 -9.64 9.34
CA PHE A 90 1.36 -10.79 8.65
C PHE A 90 2.29 -11.31 7.54
N LEU A 91 2.75 -10.43 6.63
CA LEU A 91 3.65 -10.80 5.54
C LEU A 91 5.01 -11.31 6.02
N ALA A 92 5.46 -10.84 7.19
CA ALA A 92 6.68 -11.28 7.84
C ALA A 92 6.50 -12.55 8.69
N SER A 93 5.31 -13.13 8.76
CA SER A 93 5.01 -14.32 9.56
C SER A 93 5.09 -15.63 8.77
N ASP A 94 5.02 -16.75 9.50
CA ASP A 94 4.92 -18.09 8.92
C ASP A 94 3.58 -18.33 8.22
N ALA A 95 2.52 -17.64 8.65
CA ALA A 95 1.19 -17.74 8.05
C ALA A 95 1.17 -17.25 6.59
N ALA A 96 2.10 -16.36 6.21
CA ALA A 96 2.26 -15.87 4.85
C ALA A 96 3.29 -16.67 4.03
N SER A 97 3.61 -17.91 4.41
CA SER A 97 4.67 -18.73 3.78
C SER A 97 4.48 -19.00 2.28
N TYR A 98 3.27 -18.85 1.76
CA TYR A 98 2.96 -19.01 0.33
C TYR A 98 2.57 -17.69 -0.37
N VAL A 99 2.72 -16.55 0.32
CA VAL A 99 2.44 -15.22 -0.24
C VAL A 99 3.76 -14.60 -0.67
N THR A 100 3.97 -14.42 -1.97
CA THR A 100 5.16 -13.77 -2.54
C THR A 100 4.82 -13.04 -3.83
N GLY A 101 5.52 -11.94 -4.13
CA GLY A 101 5.29 -11.08 -5.30
C GLY A 101 4.07 -10.17 -5.21
N LEU A 102 3.34 -10.19 -4.09
CA LEU A 102 2.11 -9.43 -3.89
C LEU A 102 2.41 -8.00 -3.42
N MET A 103 1.53 -7.06 -3.80
CA MET A 103 1.40 -5.75 -3.16
C MET A 103 0.05 -5.71 -2.43
N ILE A 104 0.07 -5.59 -1.10
CA ILE A 104 -1.13 -5.41 -0.27
C ILE A 104 -1.43 -3.92 -0.13
N ILE A 105 -2.66 -3.50 -0.44
CA ILE A 105 -3.12 -2.12 -0.28
C ILE A 105 -3.73 -1.94 1.12
N VAL A 106 -3.35 -0.86 1.80
CA VAL A 106 -3.90 -0.46 3.11
C VAL A 106 -4.28 1.02 3.04
N ASP A 107 -5.47 1.33 2.53
CA ASP A 107 -5.84 2.70 2.16
C ASP A 107 -7.27 3.12 2.54
N GLY A 108 -7.98 2.29 3.31
CA GLY A 108 -9.36 2.55 3.70
C GLY A 108 -10.34 2.67 2.53
N GLY A 109 -10.03 2.04 1.39
CA GLY A 109 -10.85 2.07 0.18
C GLY A 109 -10.59 3.28 -0.73
N ASN A 110 -9.60 4.13 -0.40
CA ASN A 110 -9.29 5.35 -1.15
C ASN A 110 -9.12 5.15 -2.66
N THR A 111 -8.48 4.06 -3.07
CA THR A 111 -8.19 3.79 -4.49
C THR A 111 -9.28 3.02 -5.22
N ILE A 112 -10.26 2.46 -4.50
CA ILE A 112 -11.36 1.73 -5.12
C ILE A 112 -12.34 2.73 -5.72
N GLN A 113 -12.63 2.57 -7.00
CA GLN A 113 -13.55 3.43 -7.74
C GLN A 113 -14.75 2.59 -8.19
N GLU A 114 -15.96 2.93 -7.76
CA GLU A 114 -17.19 2.42 -8.37
C GLU A 114 -18.37 3.42 -8.18
N TYR A 115 -19.48 3.11 -8.86
CA TYR A 115 -20.56 3.94 -9.43
C TYR A 115 -20.49 5.48 -9.38
N LYS A 116 -20.47 6.08 -10.58
CA LYS A 116 -20.48 7.54 -10.84
C LYS A 116 -21.87 8.07 -11.21
N GLY A 117 -22.92 7.60 -10.53
CA GLY A 117 -24.28 8.13 -10.67
C GLY A 117 -24.54 9.41 -9.89
N PRO A 118 -25.80 9.89 -9.82
CA PRO A 118 -26.16 11.08 -9.06
C PRO A 118 -25.71 10.96 -7.59
N GLY A 119 -25.01 11.96 -7.07
CA GLY A 119 -24.39 11.92 -5.74
C GLY A 119 -25.39 11.70 -4.59
N GLU A 120 -26.63 12.12 -4.80
CA GLU A 120 -27.76 12.07 -3.85
C GLU A 120 -28.23 10.64 -3.51
N LEU A 121 -27.83 9.63 -4.30
CA LEU A 121 -28.28 8.25 -4.15
C LEU A 121 -27.32 7.38 -3.32
N TYR A 122 -26.15 7.90 -2.94
CA TYR A 122 -25.11 7.13 -2.26
C TYR A 122 -24.51 7.84 -1.02
N TYR A 123 -24.76 9.14 -0.81
CA TYR A 123 -24.28 9.93 0.33
C TYR A 123 -25.34 10.90 0.85
#